data_AF-A0A3Q9F342-F1
#
_entry.id   AF-A0A3Q9F342-F1
#
_cell.length_a   1.000
_cell.length_b   1.000
_cell.length_c   1.000
_cell.angle_alpha   90.00
_cell.angle_beta   90.00
_cell.angle_gamma   90.00
#
_symmetry.space_group_name_H-M   'P 1'
#
loop_
_entity.id
_entity.type
_entity.pdbx_description
1 polymer ?
#
loop_
_entity_poly.entity_id
_entity_poly.type
_entity_poly.pdbx_seq_one_letter_code
_entity_poly.pdbx_strand_id
1 'polypeptide(L)'
;MNIDHHRVYDSSTDFFSLAGSIVMKLTPEAAIAVCEQAAKHGLVVARIEGGIWRNPGFEARVDCIWDGADPPIDLDTAQRNNKRAAEFIRSESPPHDVFLVTAPPMTGWKPRRQADF
;
A
#
# COMPACT_ATOMS: atom_id res chain seq x y z
N MET A 1 -1.82 10.13 -14.17
CA MET A 1 -1.91 10.17 -12.70
C MET A 1 -1.40 11.52 -12.24
N ASN A 2 -2.14 12.21 -11.37
CA ASN A 2 -1.69 13.45 -10.75
C ASN A 2 -1.62 13.24 -9.24
N ILE A 3 -0.67 12.41 -8.81
CA ILE A 3 -0.40 12.19 -7.38
C ILE A 3 0.69 13.18 -6.99
N ASP A 4 0.39 14.07 -6.05
CA ASP A 4 1.41 14.91 -5.42
C ASP A 4 2.33 14.07 -4.53
N HIS A 5 3.61 14.00 -4.87
CA HIS A 5 4.61 13.24 -4.13
C HIS A 5 5.11 13.95 -2.85
N HIS A 6 4.77 15.23 -2.67
CA HIS A 6 5.11 16.04 -1.50
C HIS A 6 3.98 16.10 -0.46
N ARG A 7 2.92 15.30 -0.66
CA ARG A 7 1.75 15.22 0.23
C ARG A 7 1.65 13.85 0.89
N VAL A 8 1.22 13.85 2.15
CA VAL A 8 0.67 12.67 2.84
C VAL A 8 -0.86 12.69 2.68
N TYR A 9 -1.41 11.59 2.21
CA TYR A 9 -2.83 11.38 1.97
C TYR A 9 -3.46 10.69 3.19
N ASP A 10 -4.63 11.15 3.57
CA ASP A 10 -5.44 10.67 4.70
C ASP A 10 -6.68 9.89 4.24
N SER A 11 -6.82 9.64 2.94
CA SER A 11 -7.98 9.02 2.32
C SER A 11 -7.60 7.74 1.58
N SER A 12 -8.23 6.62 1.96
CA SER A 12 -8.17 5.37 1.18
C SER A 12 -8.92 5.50 -0.15
N THR A 13 -9.93 6.35 -0.23
CA THR A 13 -10.64 6.64 -1.49
C THR A 13 -9.68 7.23 -2.53
N ASP A 14 -8.82 8.16 -2.12
CA ASP A 14 -7.82 8.77 -3.01
C ASP A 14 -6.86 7.71 -3.55
N PHE A 15 -6.45 6.74 -2.71
CA PHE A 15 -5.61 5.63 -3.14
C PHE A 15 -6.25 4.84 -4.29
N PHE A 16 -7.51 4.46 -4.18
CA PHE A 16 -8.18 3.70 -5.24
C PHE A 16 -8.48 4.56 -6.47
N SER A 17 -8.98 5.79 -6.29
CA SER A 17 -9.37 6.69 -7.38
C SER A 17 -8.20 7.21 -8.20
N LEU A 18 -7.04 7.41 -7.57
CA LEU A 18 -5.83 7.92 -8.22
C LEU A 18 -4.83 6.81 -8.56
N ALA A 19 -5.17 5.55 -8.26
CA ALA A 19 -4.30 4.38 -8.40
C ALA A 19 -2.95 4.56 -7.68
N GLY A 20 -3.02 4.90 -6.39
CA GLY A 20 -1.91 5.26 -5.52
C GLY A 20 -0.92 4.14 -5.15
N SER A 21 -1.14 2.91 -5.64
CA SER A 21 -0.24 1.78 -5.41
C SER A 21 1.22 2.15 -5.69
N ILE A 22 2.15 1.74 -4.82
CA ILE A 22 3.60 1.97 -4.90
C ILE A 22 4.05 3.42 -4.61
N VAL A 23 3.23 4.44 -4.85
CA VAL A 23 3.71 5.83 -4.90
C VAL A 23 3.09 6.78 -3.87
N MET A 24 1.87 6.48 -3.41
CA MET A 24 1.11 7.34 -2.51
C MET A 24 1.57 7.17 -1.07
N LYS A 25 1.89 8.30 -0.43
CA LYS A 25 2.25 8.37 0.99
C LYS A 25 0.95 8.47 1.77
N LEU A 26 0.68 7.49 2.61
CA LEU A 26 -0.57 7.41 3.37
C LEU A 26 -0.28 7.61 4.85
N THR A 27 -1.19 8.30 5.54
CA THR A 27 -1.27 8.22 7.01
C THR A 27 -1.50 6.76 7.44
N PRO A 28 -1.17 6.38 8.69
CA PRO A 28 -1.41 5.03 9.19
C PRO A 28 -2.88 4.61 9.03
N GLU A 29 -3.81 5.51 9.36
CA GLU A 29 -5.26 5.26 9.26
C GLU A 29 -5.70 5.01 7.82
N ALA A 30 -5.19 5.82 6.88
CA ALA A 30 -5.50 5.65 5.47
C ALA A 30 -4.92 4.34 4.91
N ALA A 31 -3.69 3.98 5.29
CA ALA A 31 -3.05 2.74 4.87
C ALA A 31 -3.78 1.49 5.40
N ILE A 32 -4.22 1.53 6.66
CA ILE A 32 -5.07 0.49 7.26
C ILE A 32 -6.39 0.36 6.48
N ALA A 33 -7.06 1.48 6.21
CA ALA A 33 -8.31 1.48 5.45
C ALA A 33 -8.13 0.94 4.02
N VAL A 34 -7.00 1.25 3.36
CA VAL A 34 -6.65 0.65 2.05
C VAL A 34 -6.54 -0.87 2.17
N CYS A 35 -5.81 -1.37 3.18
CA CYS A 35 -5.67 -2.81 3.38
C CYS A 35 -7.02 -3.50 3.59
N GLU A 36 -7.88 -2.95 4.45
CA GLU A 36 -9.20 -3.52 4.75
C GLU A 36 -10.17 -3.50 3.55
N GLN A 37 -10.00 -2.55 2.63
CA GLN A 37 -10.87 -2.40 1.46
C GLN A 37 -10.31 -3.07 0.20
N ALA A 38 -9.00 -3.32 0.10
CA ALA A 38 -8.32 -3.76 -1.11
C ALA A 38 -8.97 -4.98 -1.79
N ALA A 39 -9.38 -5.98 -1.04
CA ALA A 39 -10.01 -7.19 -1.58
C ALA A 39 -11.35 -6.89 -2.29
N LYS A 40 -12.13 -5.92 -1.80
CA LYS A 40 -13.38 -5.45 -2.44
C LYS A 40 -13.12 -4.75 -3.77
N HIS A 41 -11.93 -4.19 -3.94
CA HIS A 41 -11.44 -3.60 -5.19
C HIS A 41 -10.71 -4.60 -6.09
N GLY A 42 -10.72 -5.89 -5.75
CA GLY A 42 -10.04 -6.94 -6.53
C GLY A 42 -8.52 -6.93 -6.39
N LEU A 43 -7.98 -6.37 -5.30
CA LEU A 43 -6.55 -6.21 -5.05
C LEU A 43 -6.08 -7.06 -3.85
N VAL A 44 -4.82 -7.49 -3.90
CA VAL A 44 -4.08 -8.05 -2.77
C VAL A 44 -2.97 -7.08 -2.38
N VAL A 45 -2.73 -6.88 -1.09
CA VAL A 45 -1.56 -6.14 -0.60
C VAL A 45 -0.34 -7.05 -0.66
N ALA A 46 0.56 -6.78 -1.59
CA ALA A 46 1.78 -7.56 -1.80
C ALA A 46 2.96 -7.02 -0.97
N ARG A 47 2.95 -5.72 -0.63
CA ARG A 47 3.98 -5.12 0.21
C ARG A 47 3.50 -3.86 0.93
N ILE A 48 4.02 -3.65 2.14
CA ILE A 48 3.94 -2.40 2.90
C ILE A 48 5.37 -1.90 3.14
N GLU A 49 5.58 -0.60 2.93
CA GLU A 49 6.83 0.09 3.29
C GLU A 49 6.46 1.27 4.18
N GLY A 50 6.89 1.24 5.44
CA GLY A 50 6.72 2.36 6.37
C GLY A 50 7.93 3.28 6.40
N GLY A 51 7.71 4.47 6.95
CA GLY A 51 8.74 5.49 7.05
C GLY A 51 8.36 6.63 7.98
N ILE A 52 9.20 7.66 7.94
CA ILE A 52 9.00 8.90 8.68
C ILE A 52 8.79 10.04 7.69
N TRP A 53 7.79 10.87 7.92
CA TRP A 53 7.55 12.08 7.15
C TRP A 53 8.44 13.25 7.61
N ARG A 54 9.11 13.91 6.66
CA ARG A 54 10.07 15.01 6.88
C ARG A 54 9.60 16.37 6.35
N ASN A 55 8.32 16.52 6.05
CA ASN A 55 7.64 17.76 5.62
C ASN A 55 8.47 18.76 4.75
N PRO A 56 8.58 18.54 3.42
CA PRO A 56 8.19 17.33 2.71
C PRO A 56 9.34 16.31 2.66
N GLY A 57 9.02 15.03 2.62
CA GLY A 57 9.99 13.97 2.38
C GLY A 57 9.60 12.67 3.05
N PHE A 58 9.78 11.56 2.34
CA PHE A 58 9.55 10.22 2.87
C PHE A 58 10.91 9.57 3.18
N GLU A 59 11.21 9.39 4.46
CA GLU A 59 12.37 8.62 4.92
C GLU A 59 11.95 7.16 5.06
N ALA A 60 12.29 6.34 4.06
CA ALA A 60 11.98 4.91 4.08
C ALA A 60 12.73 4.19 5.21
N ARG A 61 12.05 3.27 5.89
CA ARG A 61 12.58 2.53 7.03
C ARG A 61 12.63 1.04 6.71
N VAL A 62 13.85 0.52 6.57
CA VAL A 62 14.13 -0.89 6.20
C VAL A 62 13.61 -1.85 7.26
N ASP A 63 13.57 -1.41 8.51
CA ASP A 63 12.97 -2.10 9.66
C ASP A 63 11.43 -2.13 9.62
N CYS A 64 10.79 -1.38 8.72
CA CYS A 64 9.34 -1.29 8.57
C CYS A 64 8.86 -1.77 7.19
N ILE A 65 9.32 -2.95 6.77
CA ILE A 65 8.89 -3.59 5.53
C ILE A 65 8.12 -4.86 5.85
N TRP A 66 6.96 -5.02 5.20
CA TRP A 66 6.19 -6.25 5.24
C TRP A 66 5.93 -6.75 3.82
N ASP A 67 6.14 -8.04 3.62
CA ASP A 67 5.88 -8.74 2.37
C ASP A 67 4.66 -9.65 2.53
N GLY A 68 3.73 -9.52 1.59
CA GLY A 68 2.46 -10.23 1.57
C GLY A 68 2.42 -11.37 0.55
N ALA A 69 1.21 -11.84 0.29
CA ALA A 69 0.95 -12.86 -0.72
C ALA A 69 1.23 -12.37 -2.14
N ASP A 70 1.83 -13.25 -2.95
CA ASP A 70 2.06 -13.03 -4.38
C ASP A 70 0.83 -13.49 -5.19
N PRO A 71 0.20 -12.63 -6.02
CA PRO A 71 -0.91 -13.04 -6.86
C PRO A 71 -0.45 -13.93 -8.04
N PRO A 72 -1.28 -14.86 -8.54
CA PRO A 72 -2.73 -14.91 -8.34
C PRO A 72 -3.18 -15.63 -7.07
N ILE A 73 -4.22 -15.11 -6.42
CA ILE A 73 -4.85 -15.70 -5.24
C ILE A 73 -6.37 -15.52 -5.25
N ASP A 74 -7.07 -16.37 -4.49
CA ASP A 74 -8.52 -16.22 -4.27
C ASP A 74 -8.87 -15.08 -3.29
N LEU A 75 -10.16 -14.72 -3.26
CA LEU A 75 -10.69 -13.63 -2.46
C LEU A 75 -10.48 -13.84 -0.95
N ASP A 76 -10.70 -15.05 -0.46
CA ASP A 76 -10.60 -15.38 0.98
C ASP A 76 -9.15 -15.26 1.45
N THR A 77 -8.20 -15.73 0.63
CA THR A 77 -6.77 -15.60 0.86
C THR A 77 -6.34 -14.14 0.83
N ALA A 78 -6.85 -13.35 -0.13
CA ALA A 78 -6.60 -11.91 -0.19
C ALA A 78 -7.12 -11.18 1.05
N GLN A 79 -8.34 -11.47 1.51
CA GLN A 79 -8.92 -10.86 2.71
C GLN A 79 -8.08 -11.14 3.96
N ARG A 80 -7.66 -12.40 4.17
CA ARG A 80 -6.78 -12.77 5.30
C ARG A 80 -5.41 -12.10 5.21
N ASN A 81 -4.82 -12.08 4.00
CA ASN A 81 -3.54 -11.42 3.76
C ASN A 81 -3.61 -9.93 4.07
N ASN A 82 -4.61 -9.24 3.52
CA ASN A 82 -4.73 -7.79 3.68
C ASN A 82 -5.07 -7.41 5.13
N LYS A 83 -5.79 -8.26 5.87
CA LYS A 83 -5.98 -8.08 7.31
C LYS A 83 -4.66 -8.11 8.07
N ARG A 84 -3.74 -9.04 7.75
CA ARG A 84 -2.39 -9.09 8.35
C ARG A 84 -1.56 -7.86 8.00
N ALA A 85 -1.68 -7.34 6.77
CA ALA A 85 -1.03 -6.08 6.37
C ALA A 85 -1.51 -4.90 7.24
N ALA A 86 -2.82 -4.82 7.50
CA ALA A 86 -3.39 -3.80 8.38
C ALA A 86 -2.90 -3.96 9.84
N GLU A 87 -2.81 -5.19 10.34
CA GLU A 87 -2.26 -5.50 11.66
C GLU A 87 -0.78 -5.10 11.78
N PHE A 88 0.02 -5.32 10.73
CA PHE A 88 1.41 -4.87 10.66
C PHE A 88 1.53 -3.34 10.75
N ILE A 89 0.73 -2.58 9.98
CA ILE A 89 0.75 -1.11 10.06
C ILE A 89 0.42 -0.64 11.49
N ARG A 90 -0.56 -1.28 12.14
CA ARG A 90 -0.92 -0.96 13.54
C ARG A 90 0.23 -1.24 14.51
N SER A 91 1.00 -2.31 14.33
CA SER A 91 2.12 -2.63 15.24
C SER A 91 3.34 -1.74 15.03
N GLU A 92 3.54 -1.22 13.82
CA GLU A 92 4.67 -0.34 13.48
C GLU A 92 4.40 1.15 13.76
N SER A 93 3.18 1.49 14.17
CA SER A 93 2.78 2.83 14.60
C SER A 93 2.86 2.95 16.14
N PRO A 94 3.29 4.08 16.74
CA PRO A 94 3.65 5.36 16.12
C PRO A 94 5.11 5.59 15.63
N PRO A 95 6.10 4.70 15.80
CA PRO A 95 7.46 4.98 15.30
C PRO A 95 7.54 5.35 13.82
N HIS A 96 6.57 4.89 13.02
CA HIS A 96 6.38 5.21 11.61
C HIS A 96 5.03 5.91 11.40
N ASP A 97 5.05 7.07 10.73
CA ASP A 97 3.88 7.95 10.56
C ASP A 97 3.40 8.04 9.10
N VAL A 98 4.05 7.32 8.19
CA VAL A 98 3.70 7.31 6.77
C VAL A 98 4.00 5.95 6.14
N PHE A 99 3.09 5.49 5.28
CA PHE A 99 3.17 4.17 4.65
C PHE A 99 2.92 4.24 3.14
N LEU A 100 3.63 3.41 2.38
CA LEU A 100 3.35 3.08 0.99
C LEU A 100 2.75 1.67 0.94
N VAL A 101 1.74 1.50 0.09
CA VAL A 101 1.07 0.22 -0.12
C VAL A 101 1.27 -0.22 -1.57
N THR A 102 1.80 -1.42 -1.77
CA THR A 102 1.83 -2.07 -3.08
C THR A 102 0.67 -3.05 -3.16
N ALA A 103 -0.31 -2.74 -4.01
CA ALA A 103 -1.55 -3.52 -4.16
C ALA A 103 -1.81 -3.90 -5.64
N PRO A 104 -1.24 -5.01 -6.15
CA PRO A 104 -1.57 -5.54 -7.47
C PRO A 104 -2.96 -6.18 -7.53
N PRO A 105 -3.50 -6.44 -8.75
CA PRO A 105 -4.69 -7.25 -8.93
C PRO A 105 -4.51 -8.67 -8.37
N MET A 106 -5.55 -9.22 -7.75
CA MET A 106 -5.56 -10.61 -7.26
C MET A 106 -5.41 -11.64 -8.39
N THR A 107 -5.66 -11.24 -9.63
CA THR A 107 -5.54 -12.09 -10.83
C THR A 107 -4.09 -12.22 -11.32
N GLY A 108 -3.13 -11.53 -10.69
CA GLY A 108 -1.72 -11.56 -11.07
C GLY A 108 -1.15 -10.17 -11.35
N TRP A 109 0.18 -10.09 -11.40
CA TRP A 109 0.89 -8.89 -11.81
C TRP A 109 0.55 -8.53 -13.25
N LYS A 110 0.33 -7.23 -13.51
CA LYS A 110 0.32 -6.75 -14.89
C LYS A 110 1.70 -7.01 -15.49
N PRO A 111 1.80 -7.56 -16.70
CA PRO A 111 3.06 -7.64 -17.42
C PRO A 111 3.69 -6.25 -17.45
N ARG A 112 4.98 -6.14 -17.10
CA ARG A 112 5.70 -4.89 -17.29
C ARG A 112 5.57 -4.54 -18.77
N ARG A 113 5.06 -3.35 -19.11
CA ARG A 113 5.23 -2.85 -20.48
C ARG A 113 6.73 -2.84 -20.71
N GLN A 114 7.17 -3.54 -21.76
CA GLN A 114 8.54 -3.41 -22.23
C GLN A 114 8.73 -1.92 -22.48
N ALA A 115 9.70 -1.31 -21.80
CA ALA A 115 10.09 0.05 -22.13
C ALA A 115 10.67 -0.04 -23.54
N ASP A 116 9.96 0.56 -24.50
CA ASP A 116 10.55 0.85 -25.80
C ASP A 116 11.70 1.82 -25.50
N PHE A 117 12.93 1.30 -25.57
CA PHE A 117 14.17 2.07 -25.52
C PHE A 117 14.48 2.63 -26.91
#